data_AF-A0A2J8KA17-F1
#
_entry.id   AF-A0A2J8KA17-F1
#
_cell.length_a   1.000
_cell.length_b   1.000
_cell.length_c   1.000
_cell.angle_alpha   90.00
_cell.angle_beta   90.00
_cell.angle_gamma   90.00
#
_symmetry.space_group_name_H-M   'P 1'
#
loop_
_entity.id
_entity.type
_entity.pdbx_description
1 polymer ?
#
loop_
_entity_poly.entity_id
_entity_poly.type
_entity_poly.pdbx_seq_one_letter_code
_entity_poly.pdbx_strand_id
1 'polypeptide(L)'
;MTSRRLEESMGAVQMGLVNMFKGFQSKVLPPLSPKVVTEEEVNRMLTPSEFLKEMSLTTEQRLAKTRLMCRPQIIELLDMGETTHQKFSGIDLDQALFQPFPSEIIFQNYTPCEVYEVPLILRNNDKIPRLVKVVEESSPYFKVISPKDIGHKVAPGVPSVFRILFTPEENKPPLQLH
;
A
#
# COMPACT_ATOMS: atom_id res chain seq x y z
N MET A 1 31.94 31.55 9.62
CA MET A 1 31.30 30.92 10.80
C MET A 1 29.81 31.17 10.74
N THR A 2 29.00 30.25 10.24
CA THR A 2 27.53 30.26 10.43
C THR A 2 26.94 28.98 9.85
N SER A 3 26.98 27.88 10.60
CA SER A 3 26.01 26.79 10.42
C SER A 3 26.03 25.92 11.67
N ARG A 4 25.34 26.37 12.72
CA ARG A 4 25.05 25.56 13.92
C ARG A 4 23.61 25.68 14.40
N ARG A 5 22.76 26.46 13.73
CA ARG A 5 21.36 26.71 14.14
C ARG A 5 20.30 25.91 13.37
N LEU A 6 20.68 25.12 12.36
CA LEU A 6 19.73 24.33 11.57
C LEU A 6 19.65 22.85 11.99
N GLU A 7 20.61 22.34 12.78
CA GLU A 7 20.57 20.96 13.27
C GLU A 7 19.67 20.78 14.50
N GLU A 8 19.48 21.82 15.32
CA GLU A 8 18.66 21.72 16.54
C GLU A 8 17.15 21.65 16.24
N SER A 9 16.70 22.14 15.08
CA SER A 9 15.29 22.09 14.66
C SER A 9 14.84 20.68 14.23
N MET A 10 15.76 19.89 13.64
CA MET A 10 15.44 18.53 13.18
C MET A 10 15.33 17.51 14.33
N GLY A 11 16.02 17.75 15.45
CA GLY A 11 15.94 16.89 16.63
C GLY A 11 14.60 16.99 17.36
N ALA A 12 13.97 18.18 17.34
CA ALA A 12 12.68 18.39 17.99
C ALA A 12 11.52 17.71 17.22
N VAL A 13 11.59 17.68 15.88
CA VAL A 13 10.59 17.00 15.04
C VAL A 13 10.69 15.48 15.16
N GLN A 14 11.89 14.93 15.35
CA GLN A 14 12.08 13.51 15.62
C GLN A 14 11.49 13.10 16.98
N MET A 15 11.61 13.93 18.01
CA MET A 15 11.01 13.64 19.33
C MET A 15 9.47 13.76 19.36
N GLY A 16 8.88 14.58 18.49
CA GLY A 16 7.42 14.66 18.32
C GLY A 16 6.82 13.38 17.72
N LEU A 17 7.58 12.68 16.87
CA LEU A 17 7.14 11.46 16.17
C LEU A 17 7.28 10.21 17.05
N VAL A 18 8.21 10.19 18.01
CA VAL A 18 8.34 9.08 18.98
C VAL A 18 7.22 9.10 20.04
N ASN A 19 6.67 10.28 20.37
CA ASN A 19 5.63 10.40 21.39
C ASN A 19 4.21 10.02 20.93
N MET A 20 3.96 9.87 19.62
CA MET A 20 2.68 9.34 19.12
C MET A 20 2.50 7.83 19.35
N PHE A 21 3.59 7.10 19.60
CA PHE A 21 3.54 5.65 19.81
C PHE A 21 3.44 5.22 21.28
N LYS A 22 3.40 6.16 22.25
CA LYS A 22 3.37 5.83 23.68
C LYS A 22 1.99 5.79 24.34
N GLY A 23 0.91 5.95 23.58
CA GLY A 23 -0.45 6.04 24.13
C GLY A 23 -1.39 4.86 23.87
N PHE A 24 -1.09 3.98 22.91
CA PHE A 24 -2.00 2.87 22.59
C PHE A 24 -1.71 1.65 23.46
N GLN A 25 -2.21 1.67 24.71
CA GLN A 25 -2.54 0.44 25.42
C GLN A 25 -3.76 -0.20 24.74
N SER A 26 -3.53 -0.68 23.53
CA SER A 26 -4.54 -1.34 22.74
C SER A 26 -4.61 -2.78 23.22
N LYS A 27 -5.75 -3.19 23.76
CA LYS A 27 -6.11 -4.61 23.93
C LYS A 27 -6.32 -5.27 22.56
N VAL A 28 -5.35 -5.15 21.65
CA VAL A 28 -5.42 -5.67 20.29
C VAL A 28 -4.89 -7.09 20.31
N LEU A 29 -5.81 -7.99 19.92
CA LEU A 29 -5.53 -9.36 19.53
C LEU A 29 -4.36 -9.40 18.54
N PRO A 30 -3.54 -10.48 18.55
CA PRO A 30 -2.38 -10.60 17.67
C PRO A 30 -2.76 -10.35 16.21
N PRO A 31 -1.85 -9.82 15.37
CA PRO A 31 -2.15 -9.55 13.97
C PRO A 31 -2.48 -10.89 13.30
N LEU A 32 -3.77 -11.13 13.08
CA LEU A 32 -4.25 -12.29 12.35
C LEU A 32 -3.74 -12.15 10.93
N SER A 33 -3.00 -13.15 10.46
CA SER A 33 -2.58 -13.26 9.07
C SER A 33 -3.81 -13.10 8.15
N PRO A 34 -3.86 -12.06 7.29
CA PRO A 34 -4.97 -11.88 6.37
C PRO A 34 -5.14 -13.10 5.49
N LYS A 35 -6.38 -13.52 5.24
CA LYS A 35 -6.68 -14.69 4.39
C LYS A 35 -6.71 -14.27 2.93
N VAL A 36 -6.08 -15.06 2.07
CA VAL A 36 -6.12 -14.89 0.61
C VAL A 36 -7.39 -15.56 0.08
N VAL A 37 -8.19 -14.80 -0.65
CA VAL A 37 -9.56 -15.11 -1.10
C VAL A 37 -9.70 -14.65 -2.57
N THR A 38 -10.64 -15.19 -3.34
CA THR A 38 -10.93 -14.65 -4.68
C THR A 38 -11.84 -13.42 -4.62
N GLU A 39 -11.81 -12.55 -5.63
CA GLU A 39 -12.67 -11.35 -5.67
C GLU A 39 -14.16 -11.71 -5.62
N GLU A 40 -14.57 -12.81 -6.26
CA GLU A 40 -15.97 -13.27 -6.27
C GLU A 40 -16.44 -13.76 -4.89
N GLU A 41 -15.52 -14.30 -4.08
CA GLU A 41 -15.81 -14.68 -2.70
C GLU A 41 -15.95 -13.47 -1.79
N VAL A 42 -15.19 -12.39 -2.02
CA VAL A 42 -15.35 -11.11 -1.30
C VAL A 42 -16.69 -10.46 -1.63
N ASN A 43 -17.02 -10.34 -2.91
CA ASN A 43 -18.25 -9.67 -3.37
C ASN A 43 -19.53 -10.40 -2.97
N ARG A 44 -19.52 -11.74 -2.88
CA ARG A 44 -20.67 -12.53 -2.42
C ARG A 44 -21.00 -12.35 -0.94
N MET A 45 -20.08 -11.83 -0.14
CA MET A 45 -20.24 -11.70 1.32
C MET A 45 -20.75 -10.32 1.77
N LEU A 46 -20.81 -9.32 0.88
CA LEU A 46 -21.19 -7.97 1.27
C LEU A 46 -22.70 -7.76 1.18
N THR A 47 -23.33 -7.55 2.33
CA THR A 47 -24.72 -7.10 2.38
C THR A 47 -24.82 -5.61 2.01
N PRO A 48 -25.96 -5.14 1.47
CA PRO A 48 -26.13 -3.73 1.10
C PRO A 48 -25.90 -2.75 2.27
N SER A 49 -26.25 -3.14 3.51
CA SER A 49 -26.02 -2.33 4.70
C SER A 49 -24.54 -2.25 5.09
N GLU A 50 -23.79 -3.34 4.92
CA GLU A 50 -22.34 -3.34 5.11
C GLU A 50 -21.63 -2.46 4.09
N PHE A 51 -22.07 -2.49 2.83
CA PHE A 51 -21.55 -1.61 1.79
C PHE A 51 -21.75 -0.13 2.14
N LEU A 52 -22.97 0.27 2.52
CA LEU A 52 -23.25 1.64 2.96
C LEU A 52 -22.39 2.06 4.15
N LYS A 53 -22.13 1.13 5.08
CA LYS A 53 -21.23 1.37 6.22
C LYS A 53 -19.77 1.50 5.79
N GLU A 54 -19.32 0.80 4.76
CA GLU A 54 -17.96 0.95 4.25
C GLU A 54 -17.73 2.28 3.55
N MET A 55 -18.73 2.80 2.82
CA MET A 55 -18.64 4.10 2.14
C MET A 55 -18.55 5.28 3.12
N SER A 56 -18.99 5.14 4.36
CA SER A 56 -18.89 6.18 5.38
C SER A 56 -17.56 6.22 6.13
N LEU A 57 -16.68 5.23 5.93
CA LEU A 57 -15.37 5.18 6.60
C LEU A 57 -14.36 6.11 5.92
N THR A 58 -13.34 6.56 6.65
CA THR A 58 -12.16 7.18 6.02
C THR A 58 -11.26 6.11 5.38
N THR A 59 -10.34 6.54 4.51
CA THR A 59 -9.32 5.68 3.91
C THR A 59 -8.54 4.86 4.96
N GLU A 60 -8.13 5.50 6.07
CA GLU A 60 -7.37 4.86 7.15
C GLU A 60 -8.22 3.84 7.91
N GLN A 61 -9.48 4.18 8.18
CA GLN A 61 -10.41 3.27 8.86
C GLN A 61 -10.71 2.04 8.01
N ARG A 62 -10.90 2.25 6.69
CA ARG A 62 -11.10 1.16 5.74
C ARG A 62 -9.87 0.26 5.67
N LEU A 63 -8.68 0.86 5.57
CA LEU A 63 -7.39 0.14 5.60
C LEU A 63 -7.22 -0.69 6.88
N ALA A 64 -7.55 -0.13 8.05
CA ALA A 64 -7.47 -0.83 9.32
C ALA A 64 -8.48 -1.99 9.44
N LYS A 65 -9.61 -1.90 8.74
CA LYS A 65 -10.63 -2.96 8.67
C LYS A 65 -10.27 -4.05 7.65
N THR A 66 -9.35 -3.80 6.72
CA THR A 66 -8.95 -4.77 5.69
C THR A 66 -8.39 -6.04 6.30
N ARG A 67 -9.18 -7.13 6.20
CA ARG A 67 -8.84 -8.47 6.74
C ARG A 67 -8.69 -9.53 5.66
N LEU A 68 -9.14 -9.23 4.45
CA LEU A 68 -9.12 -10.13 3.30
C LEU A 68 -8.12 -9.61 2.28
N MET A 69 -7.46 -10.53 1.60
CA MET A 69 -6.56 -10.25 0.50
C MET A 69 -7.08 -10.95 -0.74
N CYS A 70 -7.20 -10.23 -1.85
CA CYS A 70 -7.50 -10.82 -3.14
C CYS A 70 -6.24 -11.40 -3.76
N ARG A 71 -6.38 -12.51 -4.50
CA ARG A 71 -5.32 -13.01 -5.37
C ARG A 71 -5.07 -12.00 -6.51
N PRO A 72 -3.81 -11.64 -6.80
CA PRO A 72 -3.51 -10.75 -7.91
C PRO A 72 -3.86 -11.39 -9.25
N GLN A 73 -4.34 -10.60 -10.20
CA GLN A 73 -4.51 -11.03 -11.58
C GLN A 73 -3.18 -10.94 -12.33
N ILE A 74 -2.85 -11.99 -13.08
CA ILE A 74 -1.69 -12.00 -13.98
C ILE A 74 -2.11 -11.39 -15.31
N ILE A 75 -1.57 -10.22 -15.64
CA ILE A 75 -1.85 -9.50 -16.89
C ILE A 75 -0.85 -9.83 -18.00
N GLU A 76 0.37 -10.18 -17.63
CA GLU A 76 1.50 -10.43 -18.53
C GLU A 76 2.49 -11.41 -17.89
N LEU A 77 3.10 -12.27 -18.72
CA LEU A 77 4.19 -13.16 -18.31
C LEU A 77 5.53 -12.58 -18.78
N LEU A 78 6.49 -12.47 -17.86
CA LEU A 78 7.82 -11.92 -18.13
C LEU A 78 8.89 -13.03 -18.03
N ASP A 79 9.92 -12.97 -18.88
CA ASP A 79 11.04 -13.91 -18.80
C ASP A 79 11.96 -13.58 -17.62
N MET A 80 12.02 -14.50 -16.65
CA MET A 80 12.90 -14.37 -15.49
C MET A 80 14.38 -14.36 -15.87
N GLY A 81 14.75 -14.99 -16.97
CA GLY A 81 16.12 -15.08 -17.44
C GLY A 81 16.76 -13.74 -17.80
N GLU A 82 15.94 -12.72 -18.06
CA GLU A 82 16.42 -11.35 -18.32
C GLU A 82 16.89 -10.65 -17.04
N THR A 83 16.30 -10.99 -15.89
CA THR A 83 16.52 -10.27 -14.62
C THR A 83 17.30 -11.07 -13.59
N THR A 84 17.46 -12.39 -13.77
CA THR A 84 18.19 -13.26 -12.84
C THR A 84 18.77 -14.52 -13.49
N HIS A 85 19.92 -14.96 -12.99
CA HIS A 85 20.51 -16.26 -13.36
C HIS A 85 19.76 -17.45 -12.73
N GLN A 86 19.00 -17.23 -11.66
CA GLN A 86 18.23 -18.28 -11.03
C GLN A 86 16.81 -18.33 -11.59
N LYS A 87 16.68 -19.06 -12.70
CA LYS A 87 15.45 -19.13 -13.50
C LYS A 87 14.37 -20.05 -12.94
N PHE A 88 14.75 -21.00 -12.08
CA PHE A 88 13.80 -21.94 -11.48
C PHE A 88 13.08 -21.29 -10.28
N SER A 89 11.80 -20.99 -10.43
CA SER A 89 10.90 -20.65 -9.32
C SER A 89 10.27 -21.93 -8.75
N GLY A 90 9.90 -21.89 -7.47
CA GLY A 90 9.03 -22.91 -6.89
C GLY A 90 7.54 -22.63 -7.09
N ILE A 91 7.22 -21.54 -7.79
CA ILE A 91 5.88 -21.03 -8.05
C ILE A 91 5.50 -21.36 -9.50
N ASP A 92 4.27 -21.83 -9.68
CA ASP A 92 3.69 -22.17 -10.99
C ASP A 92 3.35 -20.90 -11.79
N LEU A 93 3.27 -21.03 -13.11
CA LEU A 93 3.07 -19.91 -14.05
C LEU A 93 1.70 -19.21 -13.88
N ASP A 94 0.72 -19.91 -13.31
CA ASP A 94 -0.61 -19.38 -13.02
C ASP A 94 -0.70 -18.61 -11.69
N GLN A 95 0.42 -18.51 -10.94
CA GLN A 95 0.48 -17.86 -9.65
C GLN A 95 1.37 -16.61 -9.66
N ALA A 96 0.86 -15.55 -9.05
CA ALA A 96 1.62 -14.31 -8.88
C ALA A 96 2.81 -14.51 -7.91
N LEU A 97 4.00 -14.14 -8.37
CA LEU A 97 5.24 -14.17 -7.55
C LEU A 97 5.17 -13.23 -6.34
N PHE A 98 4.39 -12.16 -6.44
CA PHE A 98 4.23 -11.18 -5.38
C PHE A 98 2.79 -11.09 -4.90
N GLN A 99 2.60 -11.02 -3.59
CA GLN A 99 1.33 -10.74 -2.96
C GLN A 99 1.33 -9.31 -2.39
N PRO A 100 0.57 -8.38 -2.97
CA PRO A 100 0.37 -7.03 -2.43
C PRO A 100 -0.58 -7.04 -1.24
N PHE A 101 -0.34 -6.16 -0.27
CA PHE A 101 -1.22 -5.83 0.83
C PHE A 101 -1.25 -4.31 1.08
N PRO A 102 -2.44 -3.69 1.14
CA PRO A 102 -3.73 -4.27 0.79
C PRO A 102 -3.81 -4.62 -0.71
N SER A 103 -4.77 -5.45 -1.09
CA SER A 103 -4.99 -5.79 -2.52
C SER A 103 -5.58 -4.63 -3.30
N GLU A 104 -6.35 -3.76 -2.62
CA GLU A 104 -6.97 -2.58 -3.19
C GLU A 104 -6.83 -1.42 -2.19
N ILE A 105 -6.55 -0.22 -2.69
CA ILE A 105 -6.46 1.01 -1.90
C ILE A 105 -7.53 1.96 -2.43
N ILE A 106 -8.46 2.35 -1.56
CA ILE A 106 -9.55 3.26 -1.92
C ILE A 106 -9.43 4.53 -1.08
N PHE A 107 -9.21 5.65 -1.76
CA PHE A 107 -9.23 6.97 -1.16
C PHE A 107 -10.66 7.51 -1.19
N GLN A 108 -11.24 7.71 -0.01
CA GLN A 108 -12.62 8.19 0.13
C GLN A 108 -12.74 9.15 1.31
N ASN A 109 -13.74 10.02 1.26
CA ASN A 109 -13.98 11.05 2.27
C ASN A 109 -12.74 11.93 2.52
N TYR A 110 -12.06 12.33 1.43
CA TYR A 110 -10.85 13.14 1.46
C TYR A 110 -11.15 14.64 1.38
N THR A 111 -10.24 15.43 1.93
CA THR A 111 -10.18 16.89 1.82
C THR A 111 -9.36 17.27 0.58
N PRO A 112 -9.84 18.22 -0.26
CA PRO A 112 -9.04 18.74 -1.36
C PRO A 112 -7.70 19.32 -0.89
N CYS A 113 -6.67 19.23 -1.72
CA CYS A 113 -5.32 19.75 -1.46
C CYS A 113 -4.58 19.13 -0.26
N GLU A 114 -5.16 18.13 0.40
CA GLU A 114 -4.51 17.36 1.46
C GLU A 114 -3.81 16.13 0.87
N VAL A 115 -2.58 15.88 1.28
CA VAL A 115 -1.81 14.73 0.79
C VAL A 115 -2.04 13.53 1.70
N TYR A 116 -2.55 12.46 1.13
CA TYR A 116 -2.76 11.19 1.82
C TYR A 116 -1.66 10.20 1.47
N GLU A 117 -1.14 9.50 2.48
CA GLU A 117 -0.10 8.47 2.33
C GLU A 117 -0.63 7.13 2.82
N VAL A 118 -0.57 6.11 1.95
CA VAL A 118 -0.98 4.74 2.28
C VAL A 118 0.17 3.77 1.96
N PRO A 119 0.52 2.85 2.88
CA PRO A 119 1.53 1.84 2.60
C PRO A 119 0.98 0.74 1.68
N LEU A 120 1.75 0.39 0.65
CA LEU A 120 1.57 -0.80 -0.18
C LEU A 120 2.71 -1.78 0.12
N ILE A 121 2.39 -2.90 0.74
CA ILE A 121 3.33 -3.93 1.15
C ILE A 121 3.38 -5.02 0.08
N LEU A 122 4.54 -5.29 -0.49
CA LEU A 122 4.75 -6.44 -1.38
C LEU A 122 5.47 -7.56 -0.64
N ARG A 123 4.89 -8.77 -0.70
CA ARG A 123 5.51 -10.01 -0.21
C ARG A 123 5.90 -10.89 -1.38
N ASN A 124 7.13 -11.41 -1.35
CA ASN A 124 7.56 -12.41 -2.32
C ASN A 124 7.12 -13.81 -1.88
N ASN A 125 6.31 -14.46 -2.71
CA ASN A 125 5.81 -15.82 -2.49
C ASN A 125 6.85 -16.89 -2.90
N ASP A 126 7.84 -16.52 -3.71
CA ASP A 126 8.91 -17.42 -4.13
C ASP A 126 9.99 -17.57 -3.05
N LYS A 127 10.84 -18.59 -3.21
CA LYS A 127 11.95 -18.90 -2.30
C LYS A 127 13.23 -18.14 -2.63
N ILE A 128 13.23 -17.35 -3.69
CA ILE A 128 14.40 -16.63 -4.22
C ILE A 128 14.07 -15.14 -4.27
N PRO A 129 15.00 -14.22 -3.93
CA PRO A 129 14.79 -12.78 -4.13
C PRO A 129 14.47 -12.44 -5.59
N ARG A 130 13.34 -11.77 -5.82
CA ARG A 130 12.88 -11.38 -7.16
C ARG A 130 12.85 -9.86 -7.30
N LEU A 131 13.26 -9.37 -8.48
CA LEU A 131 13.18 -7.95 -8.83
C LEU A 131 11.71 -7.57 -9.03
N VAL A 132 11.32 -6.39 -8.56
CA VAL A 132 10.01 -5.78 -8.80
C VAL A 132 10.21 -4.42 -9.42
N LYS A 133 9.47 -4.17 -10.51
CA LYS A 133 9.33 -2.84 -11.10
C LYS A 133 7.89 -2.42 -10.90
N VAL A 134 7.70 -1.30 -10.21
CA VAL A 134 6.37 -0.71 -10.09
C VAL A 134 6.19 0.27 -11.24
N VAL A 135 5.13 0.06 -12.02
CA VAL A 135 4.73 0.95 -13.10
C VAL A 135 3.49 1.70 -12.61
N GLU A 136 3.58 3.02 -12.69
CA GLU A 136 2.48 3.91 -12.36
C GLU A 136 1.79 4.34 -13.66
N GLU A 137 0.47 4.23 -13.70
CA GLU A 137 -0.31 4.84 -14.78
C GLU A 137 -0.24 6.36 -14.66
N SER A 138 -0.20 7.06 -15.80
CA SER A 138 -0.09 8.51 -15.83
C SER A 138 -1.28 9.17 -15.13
N SER A 139 -1.08 9.60 -13.89
CA SER A 139 -2.07 10.30 -13.07
C SER A 139 -1.47 11.55 -12.44
N PRO A 140 -2.19 12.70 -12.44
CA PRO A 140 -1.75 13.89 -11.73
C PRO A 140 -1.95 13.77 -10.21
N TYR A 141 -2.78 12.83 -9.76
CA TYR A 141 -3.21 12.70 -8.37
C TYR A 141 -2.41 11.68 -7.58
N PHE A 142 -1.92 10.64 -8.24
CA PHE A 142 -1.20 9.54 -7.61
C PHE A 142 0.31 9.70 -7.81
N LYS A 143 1.07 9.25 -6.80
CA LYS A 143 2.52 9.04 -6.90
C LYS A 143 2.92 7.80 -6.11
N VAL A 144 3.76 6.95 -6.69
CA VAL A 144 4.36 5.82 -5.96
C VAL A 144 5.79 6.12 -5.53
N ILE A 145 6.05 6.06 -4.22
CA ILE A 145 7.40 6.16 -3.66
C ILE A 145 7.93 4.76 -3.35
N SER A 146 9.05 4.42 -3.99
CA SER A 146 9.80 3.18 -3.73
C SER A 146 10.65 3.26 -2.44
N PRO A 147 10.92 2.13 -1.76
CA PRO A 147 11.88 2.07 -0.67
C PRO A 147 13.27 2.54 -1.12
N LYS A 148 13.94 3.38 -0.31
CA LYS A 148 15.22 4.03 -0.70
C LYS A 148 16.43 3.09 -0.75
N ASP A 149 16.41 2.00 0.01
CA ASP A 149 17.63 1.23 0.32
C ASP A 149 17.62 -0.21 -0.20
N ILE A 150 16.60 -0.60 -0.97
CA ILE A 150 16.45 -1.96 -1.46
C ILE A 150 16.54 -1.87 -2.97
N GLY A 151 17.59 -2.44 -3.56
CA GLY A 151 17.80 -2.48 -5.01
C GLY A 151 16.71 -3.27 -5.72
N HIS A 152 15.50 -2.72 -5.76
CA HIS A 152 14.23 -3.20 -6.31
C HIS A 152 13.94 -4.71 -6.13
N LYS A 153 14.64 -5.41 -5.24
CA LYS A 153 14.52 -6.85 -5.02
C LYS A 153 13.75 -7.09 -3.74
N VAL A 154 12.71 -7.89 -3.81
CA VAL A 154 11.95 -8.32 -2.64
C VAL A 154 12.46 -9.69 -2.21
N ALA A 155 13.05 -9.76 -1.02
CA ALA A 155 13.52 -11.01 -0.46
C ALA A 155 12.33 -11.87 0.02
N PRO A 156 12.44 -13.21 -0.04
CA PRO A 156 11.46 -14.11 0.57
C PRO A 156 11.34 -13.82 2.08
N GLY A 157 10.11 -13.76 2.59
CA GLY A 157 9.83 -13.57 4.02
C GLY A 157 10.02 -12.15 4.55
N VAL A 158 10.57 -11.21 3.78
CA VAL A 158 10.71 -9.81 4.17
C VAL A 158 9.72 -8.95 3.37
N PRO A 159 8.79 -8.21 4.02
CA PRO A 159 7.90 -7.30 3.30
C PRO A 159 8.67 -6.08 2.79
N SER A 160 8.47 -5.74 1.51
CA SER A 160 8.92 -4.46 0.94
C SER A 160 7.77 -3.45 0.97
N VAL A 161 8.00 -2.27 1.56
CA VAL A 161 6.96 -1.26 1.77
C VAL A 161 7.13 -0.10 0.78
N PHE A 162 6.20 -0.01 -0.16
CA PHE A 162 6.00 1.13 -1.04
C PHE A 162 5.02 2.11 -0.39
N ARG A 163 5.06 3.37 -0.80
CA ARG A 163 4.10 4.38 -0.33
C ARG A 163 3.36 4.96 -1.50
N ILE A 164 2.04 4.89 -1.42
CA ILE A 164 1.13 5.47 -2.40
C ILE A 164 0.70 6.83 -1.85
N LEU A 165 1.06 7.89 -2.56
CA LEU A 165 0.60 9.23 -2.28
C LEU A 165 -0.61 9.52 -3.16
N PHE A 166 -1.61 10.15 -2.56
CA PHE A 166 -2.77 10.69 -3.25
C PHE A 166 -2.94 12.16 -2.87
N THR A 167 -3.00 13.01 -3.89
CA THR A 167 -3.27 14.44 -3.74
C THR A 167 -4.49 14.78 -4.59
N PRO A 168 -5.69 14.94 -4.00
CA PRO A 168 -6.87 15.37 -4.73
C PRO A 168 -6.73 16.84 -5.18
N GLU A 169 -7.13 17.14 -6.42
CA GLU A 169 -7.26 18.53 -6.88
C GLU A 169 -8.32 19.28 -6.07
N GLU A 170 -8.15 20.61 -6.01
CA GLU A 170 -9.18 21.51 -5.52
C GLU A 170 -10.46 21.28 -6.33
N ASN A 171 -11.55 20.89 -5.66
CA ASN A 171 -12.85 20.75 -6.31
C ASN A 171 -13.12 22.01 -7.16
N LYS A 172 -13.16 21.87 -8.49
CA LYS A 172 -13.90 22.85 -9.28
C LYS A 172 -15.33 22.83 -8.74
N PRO A 173 -15.92 23.98 -8.38
CA PRO A 173 -17.31 24.00 -7.95
C PRO A 173 -18.15 23.32 -9.04
N PRO A 174 -19.16 22.51 -8.67
CA PRO A 174 -20.05 21.90 -9.65
C PRO A 174 -20.61 23.04 -10.52
N LEU A 175 -20.40 22.94 -11.84
CA LEU A 175 -21.00 23.85 -12.80
C LEU A 175 -22.51 23.84 -12.57
N GLN A 176 -23.03 24.88 -11.93
CA GLN A 176 -24.46 25.12 -11.89
C GLN A 176 -24.87 25.57 -13.29
N LEU A 177 -25.49 24.65 -14.02
CA LEU A 177 -26.27 25.01 -15.20
C LEU A 177 -27.57 25.64 -14.67
N HIS A 178 -27.74 26.93 -14.96
CA HIS A 178 -29.01 27.64 -14.82
C HIS A 178 -29.96 27.31 -15.97
#